data_AF-A0A354MAC3-F1
#
_entry.id   AF-A0A354MAC3-F1
#
_cell.length_a   1.000
_cell.length_b   1.000
_cell.length_c   1.000
_cell.angle_alpha   90.00
_cell.angle_beta   90.00
_cell.angle_gamma   90.00
#
_symmetry.space_group_name_H-M   'P 1'
#
loop_
_entity.id
_entity.type
_entity.pdbx_description
1 polymer ?
#
loop_
_entity_poly.entity_id
_entity_poly.type
_entity_poly.pdbx_seq_one_letter_code
_entity_poly.pdbx_strand_id
1 'polypeptide(L)'
;MQYADLFGILGGLGKLIGKELRPSLINTPFSFWIPSLLGVGLRSGFFIFIYMQFFKGLPRELEEAAYIDGAGPVKTFLRIIIPSSATAMLTVTIFSVIWHWNDYYLSSLYFSSKYPLAVQLADIDNLLSIHITVDSVTTRNGIVMAASLLFILPMLAMYLILQKKFVKSIDSVGIVG
;
A
#
# COMPACT_ATOMS: atom_id res chain seq x y z
N MET A 1 10.39 -10.20 20.10
CA MET A 1 9.50 -9.07 19.74
C MET A 1 8.38 -9.50 18.78
N GLN A 2 7.80 -10.70 18.94
CA GLN A 2 6.70 -11.19 18.06
C GLN A 2 5.31 -10.64 18.45
N TYR A 3 5.19 -10.18 19.69
CA TYR A 3 3.93 -9.81 20.33
C TYR A 3 3.83 -8.30 20.50
N ALA A 4 2.70 -7.72 20.10
CA ALA A 4 2.41 -6.31 20.38
C ALA A 4 2.00 -6.14 21.85
N ASP A 5 2.90 -5.60 22.66
CA ASP A 5 2.62 -5.23 24.04
C ASP A 5 3.30 -3.89 24.33
N LEU A 6 2.69 -2.81 23.83
CA LEU A 6 3.28 -1.45 23.83
C LEU A 6 3.58 -0.92 25.24
N PHE A 7 2.91 -1.47 26.26
CA PHE A 7 3.00 -1.04 27.66
C PHE A 7 3.08 -2.20 28.69
N GLY A 8 3.18 -3.46 28.26
CA GLY A 8 3.21 -4.63 29.17
C GLY A 8 1.86 -4.99 29.82
N ILE A 9 0.82 -4.18 29.59
CA ILE A 9 -0.52 -4.30 30.19
C ILE A 9 -1.23 -5.57 29.70
N LEU A 10 -1.05 -5.94 28.42
CA LEU A 10 -1.69 -7.12 27.83
C LEU A 10 -1.04 -8.42 28.34
N GLY A 11 0.27 -8.41 28.58
CA GLY A 11 0.98 -9.52 29.22
C GLY A 11 0.60 -9.72 30.69
N GLY A 12 0.35 -8.63 31.42
CA GLY A 12 -0.12 -8.68 32.82
C GLY A 12 -1.53 -9.24 32.96
N LEU A 13 -2.46 -8.79 32.10
CA LEU A 13 -3.83 -9.30 32.03
C LEU A 13 -3.90 -10.75 31.53
N GLY A 14 -3.04 -11.15 30.60
CA GLY A 14 -2.96 -12.53 30.11
C GLY A 14 -2.54 -13.53 31.19
N LYS A 15 -1.64 -13.13 32.11
CA LYS A 15 -1.26 -13.96 33.27
C LYS A 15 -2.40 -14.13 34.28
N LEU A 16 -3.31 -13.14 34.39
CA LEU A 16 -4.48 -13.20 35.28
C LEU A 16 -5.63 -14.03 34.70
N ILE A 17 -5.75 -14.09 33.37
CA ILE A 17 -6.86 -14.77 32.65
C ILE A 17 -6.45 -16.16 32.12
N GLY A 18 -5.17 -16.54 32.25
CA GLY A 18 -4.65 -17.85 31.81
C GLY A 18 -4.62 -18.03 30.29
N LYS A 19 -4.76 -16.93 29.52
CA LYS A 19 -4.76 -16.93 28.06
C LYS A 19 -3.80 -15.85 27.56
N GLU A 20 -2.88 -16.22 26.68
CA GLU A 20 -1.97 -15.29 26.00
C GLU A 20 -2.79 -14.35 25.09
N LEU A 21 -3.14 -13.18 25.60
CA LEU A 21 -3.93 -12.15 24.90
C LEU A 21 -3.09 -11.29 23.95
N ARG A 22 -1.84 -11.69 23.70
CA ARG A 22 -0.89 -10.93 22.89
C ARG A 22 -1.10 -11.20 21.40
N PRO A 23 -1.57 -10.20 20.62
CA PRO A 23 -1.66 -10.38 19.18
C PRO A 23 -0.26 -10.44 18.58
N SER A 24 0.01 -11.51 17.83
CA SER A 24 1.20 -11.59 16.99
C SER A 24 1.05 -10.61 15.83
N LEU A 25 2.01 -9.69 15.68
CA LEU A 25 2.04 -8.81 14.51
C LEU A 25 2.52 -9.57 13.27
N ILE A 26 3.49 -10.46 13.46
CA ILE A 26 4.00 -11.32 12.38
C ILE A 26 2.90 -12.27 11.89
N ASN A 27 2.96 -12.64 10.61
CA ASN A 27 1.94 -13.44 9.92
C ASN A 27 0.54 -12.82 9.86
N THR A 28 0.40 -11.51 10.11
CA THR A 28 -0.88 -10.79 10.01
C THR A 28 -0.78 -9.56 9.13
N PRO A 29 -1.89 -9.13 8.48
CA PRO A 29 -1.93 -7.89 7.70
C PRO A 29 -1.59 -6.63 8.53
N PHE A 30 -1.74 -6.70 9.86
CA PHE A 30 -1.45 -5.58 10.75
C PHE A 30 0.02 -5.15 10.71
N SER A 31 0.94 -6.04 10.35
CA SER A 31 2.36 -5.70 10.12
C SER A 31 2.56 -4.62 9.07
N PHE A 32 1.62 -4.47 8.12
CA PHE A 32 1.69 -3.46 7.05
C PHE A 32 0.76 -2.28 7.32
N TRP A 33 -0.42 -2.52 7.89
CA TRP A 33 -1.39 -1.45 8.12
C TRP A 33 -0.95 -0.46 9.20
N ILE A 34 -0.37 -0.95 10.30
CA ILE A 34 0.02 -0.08 11.42
C ILE A 34 1.12 0.92 10.99
N PRO A 35 2.25 0.49 10.38
CA PRO A 35 3.25 1.44 9.89
C PRO A 35 2.69 2.42 8.84
N SER A 36 1.83 1.93 7.95
CA SER A 36 1.23 2.76 6.90
C SER A 36 0.34 3.86 7.46
N LEU A 37 -0.47 3.57 8.49
CA LEU A 37 -1.30 4.58 9.17
C LEU A 37 -0.47 5.63 9.91
N LEU A 38 0.69 5.23 10.43
CA LEU A 38 1.62 6.14 11.11
C LEU A 38 2.53 6.91 10.14
N GLY A 39 2.30 6.80 8.83
CA GLY A 39 3.11 7.51 7.82
C GLY A 39 4.52 6.95 7.64
N VAL A 40 4.80 5.75 8.15
CA VAL A 40 6.09 5.05 8.06
C VAL A 40 5.97 3.72 7.30
N GLY A 41 4.94 3.59 6.47
CA GLY A 41 4.71 2.44 5.60
C GLY A 41 5.68 2.35 4.43
N LEU A 42 5.46 1.34 3.59
CA LEU A 42 6.25 1.07 2.39
C LEU A 42 6.32 2.31 1.50
N ARG A 43 7.54 2.83 1.28
CA ARG A 43 7.84 3.99 0.42
C ARG A 43 7.09 5.28 0.81
N SER A 44 6.69 5.41 2.07
CA SER A 44 6.00 6.58 2.64
C SER A 44 6.66 7.92 2.29
N GLY A 45 7.99 8.02 2.35
CA GLY A 45 8.72 9.25 2.02
C GLY A 45 8.45 9.77 0.59
N PHE A 46 8.28 8.87 -0.39
CA PHE A 46 7.93 9.27 -1.75
C PHE A 46 6.49 9.79 -1.86
N PHE A 47 5.55 9.16 -1.16
CA PHE A 47 4.16 9.63 -1.15
C PHE A 47 4.02 10.99 -0.46
N ILE A 48 4.72 11.17 0.66
CA ILE A 48 4.78 12.47 1.35
C ILE A 48 5.36 13.51 0.40
N PHE A 49 6.42 13.18 -0.35
CA PHE A 49 6.98 14.08 -1.35
C PHE A 49 5.96 14.48 -2.43
N ILE A 50 5.22 13.54 -3.01
CA ILE A 50 4.19 13.85 -4.01
C ILE A 50 3.15 14.83 -3.44
N TYR A 51 2.62 14.55 -2.25
CA TYR A 51 1.64 15.43 -1.62
C TYR A 51 2.23 16.81 -1.30
N MET A 52 3.47 16.88 -0.82
CA MET A 52 4.14 18.16 -0.57
C MET A 52 4.28 18.98 -1.85
N GLN A 53 4.67 18.37 -2.97
CA GLN A 53 4.79 19.07 -4.25
C GLN A 53 3.42 19.55 -4.75
N PHE A 54 2.39 18.71 -4.62
CA PHE A 54 1.03 19.08 -4.98
C PHE A 54 0.52 20.27 -4.16
N PHE A 55 0.60 20.20 -2.82
CA PHE A 55 0.09 21.25 -1.95
C PHE A 55 0.87 22.57 -2.09
N LYS A 56 2.17 22.52 -2.36
CA LYS A 56 2.97 23.72 -2.68
C LYS A 56 2.51 24.43 -3.96
N GLY A 57 1.89 23.70 -4.88
CA GLY A 57 1.34 24.24 -6.12
C GLY A 57 -0.05 24.86 -5.99
N LEU A 58 -0.71 24.75 -4.84
CA LEU A 58 -2.04 25.34 -4.64
C LEU A 58 -1.95 26.87 -4.46
N PRO A 59 -2.85 27.66 -5.08
CA PRO A 59 -2.87 29.10 -4.91
C PRO A 59 -3.28 29.48 -3.49
N ARG A 60 -2.56 30.45 -2.90
CA ARG A 60 -2.81 30.95 -1.53
C ARG A 60 -4.20 31.59 -1.38
N GLU A 61 -4.74 32.12 -2.47
CA GLU A 61 -6.07 32.73 -2.54
C GLU A 61 -7.19 31.79 -2.04
N LEU A 62 -7.05 30.47 -2.21
CA LEU A 62 -8.02 29.49 -1.71
C LEU A 62 -8.10 29.47 -0.19
N GLU A 63 -6.97 29.63 0.50
CA GLU A 63 -6.92 29.68 1.96
C GLU A 63 -7.44 31.02 2.49
N GLU A 64 -7.10 32.12 1.81
CA GLU A 64 -7.59 33.47 2.15
C GLU A 64 -9.10 33.58 1.98
N ALA A 65 -9.65 33.06 0.88
CA ALA A 65 -11.10 33.01 0.67
C ALA A 65 -11.82 32.18 1.74
N ALA A 66 -11.28 30.99 2.06
CA ALA A 66 -11.84 30.15 3.12
C ALA A 66 -11.81 30.84 4.49
N TYR A 67 -10.76 31.61 4.76
CA TYR A 67 -10.65 32.40 5.99
C TYR A 67 -11.68 33.53 6.05
N ILE A 68 -11.92 34.24 4.93
CA ILE A 68 -12.97 35.27 4.82
C ILE A 68 -14.37 34.65 5.03
N ASP A 69 -14.59 33.43 4.53
CA ASP A 69 -15.83 32.65 4.74
C ASP A 69 -15.96 32.06 6.16
N GLY A 70 -15.04 32.39 7.08
CA GLY A 70 -15.05 31.93 8.46
C GLY A 70 -14.72 30.43 8.61
N ALA A 71 -14.10 29.81 7.62
CA ALA A 71 -13.60 28.45 7.73
C ALA A 71 -12.25 28.44 8.48
N GLY A 72 -12.20 27.74 9.62
CA GLY A 72 -10.95 27.50 10.33
C GLY A 72 -10.01 26.54 9.58
N PRO A 73 -8.72 26.48 9.94
CA PRO A 73 -7.69 25.74 9.19
C PRO A 73 -8.02 24.26 8.94
N VAL A 74 -8.56 23.57 9.94
CA VAL A 74 -8.96 22.15 9.83
C VAL A 74 -10.11 21.97 8.83
N LYS A 75 -11.09 22.89 8.86
CA LYS A 75 -12.24 22.86 7.95
C LYS A 75 -11.79 23.16 6.51
N THR A 76 -10.92 24.14 6.31
CA THR A 76 -10.29 24.46 5.02
C THR A 76 -9.54 23.25 4.47
N PHE A 77 -8.70 22.62 5.29
CA PHE A 77 -7.94 21.44 4.88
C PHE A 77 -8.86 20.29 4.44
N LEU A 78 -9.84 19.90 5.26
CA LEU A 78 -10.69 18.75 4.98
C LEU A 78 -11.71 18.99 3.86
N ARG A 79 -12.23 20.22 3.71
CA ARG A 79 -13.30 20.51 2.74
C ARG A 79 -12.81 21.10 1.41
N ILE A 80 -11.62 21.70 1.38
CA ILE A 80 -11.10 22.38 0.19
C ILE A 80 -9.82 21.70 -0.30
N ILE A 81 -8.81 21.58 0.56
CA ILE A 81 -7.48 21.07 0.17
C ILE A 81 -7.49 19.56 -0.13
N ILE A 82 -8.15 18.74 0.69
CA ILE A 82 -8.23 17.29 0.43
C ILE A 82 -8.98 17.00 -0.87
N PRO A 83 -10.20 17.53 -1.11
CA PRO A 83 -10.93 17.25 -2.34
C PRO A 83 -10.23 17.75 -3.60
N SER A 84 -9.52 18.88 -3.54
CA SER A 84 -8.75 19.39 -4.68
C SER A 84 -7.54 18.50 -5.01
N SER A 85 -7.04 17.71 -4.05
CA SER A 85 -5.91 16.80 -4.23
C SER A 85 -6.24 15.49 -4.95
N ALA A 86 -7.41 15.36 -5.58
CA ALA A 86 -7.85 14.14 -6.27
C ALA A 86 -6.80 13.56 -7.23
N THR A 87 -6.09 14.40 -8.00
CA THR A 87 -5.04 13.98 -8.93
C THR A 87 -3.81 13.42 -8.20
N ALA A 88 -3.38 14.05 -7.10
CA ALA A 88 -2.30 13.55 -6.27
C ALA A 88 -2.68 12.25 -5.55
N MET A 89 -3.90 12.18 -5.01
CA MET A 89 -4.46 10.98 -4.38
C MET A 89 -4.52 9.80 -5.35
N LEU A 90 -4.94 10.02 -6.59
CA LEU A 90 -4.96 9.00 -7.63
C LEU A 90 -3.55 8.47 -7.91
N THR A 91 -2.59 9.38 -8.07
CA THR A 91 -1.18 9.04 -8.34
C THR A 91 -0.58 8.21 -7.20
N VAL A 92 -0.75 8.67 -5.96
CA VAL A 92 -0.28 7.94 -4.76
C VAL A 92 -0.97 6.59 -4.62
N THR A 93 -2.27 6.49 -4.90
CA THR A 93 -3.02 5.23 -4.85
C THR A 93 -2.46 4.21 -5.84
N ILE A 94 -2.21 4.62 -7.09
CA ILE A 94 -1.66 3.74 -8.13
C ILE A 94 -0.29 3.19 -7.71
N PHE A 95 0.63 4.08 -7.33
CA PHE A 95 1.97 3.65 -6.90
C PHE A 95 1.93 2.79 -5.64
N SER A 96 1.07 3.13 -4.67
CA SER A 96 0.88 2.35 -3.45
C SER A 96 0.43 0.92 -3.74
N VAL A 97 -0.57 0.74 -4.61
CA VAL A 97 -1.04 -0.61 -4.98
C VAL A 97 0.04 -1.37 -5.73
N ILE A 98 0.73 -0.75 -6.69
CA ILE A 98 1.82 -1.40 -7.43
C ILE A 98 2.93 -1.87 -6.48
N TRP A 99 3.37 -1.02 -5.57
CA TRP A 99 4.46 -1.36 -4.67
C TRP A 99 4.07 -2.40 -3.62
N HIS A 100 2.87 -2.33 -3.06
CA HIS A 100 2.42 -3.38 -2.14
C HIS A 100 2.17 -4.71 -2.86
N TRP A 101 1.65 -4.68 -4.09
CA TRP A 101 1.46 -5.89 -4.89
C TRP A 101 2.78 -6.61 -5.19
N ASN A 102 3.84 -5.84 -5.47
CA ASN A 102 5.17 -6.37 -5.79
C ASN A 102 6.10 -6.48 -4.58
N ASP A 103 5.63 -6.24 -3.35
CA ASP A 103 6.49 -6.30 -2.18
C ASP A 103 6.81 -7.76 -1.81
N TYR A 104 7.98 -8.21 -2.23
CA TYR A 104 8.56 -9.47 -1.81
C TYR A 104 9.35 -9.36 -0.49
N TYR A 105 10.10 -8.26 -0.34
CA TYR A 105 11.13 -8.15 0.69
C TYR A 105 10.55 -8.01 2.10
N LEU A 106 9.67 -7.03 2.34
CA LEU A 106 9.07 -6.89 3.68
C LEU A 106 8.11 -8.04 3.97
N SER A 107 7.41 -8.53 2.94
CA SER A 107 6.49 -9.65 3.04
C SER A 107 7.19 -10.96 3.45
N SER A 108 8.36 -11.28 2.90
CA SER A 108 9.13 -12.47 3.31
C SER A 108 9.72 -12.34 4.71
N LEU A 109 9.97 -11.12 5.20
CA LEU A 109 10.42 -10.87 6.57
C LEU A 109 9.30 -11.01 7.61
N TYR A 110 8.08 -10.58 7.29
CA TYR A 110 6.97 -10.57 8.25
C TYR A 110 6.06 -11.80 8.21
N PHE A 111 6.04 -12.54 7.10
CA PHE A 111 5.28 -13.77 6.95
C PHE A 111 6.22 -14.99 6.91
N SER A 112 5.86 -16.05 7.64
CA SER A 112 6.59 -17.32 7.68
C SER A 112 5.73 -18.55 7.36
N SER A 113 4.39 -18.40 7.37
CA SER A 113 3.45 -19.51 7.09
C SER A 113 2.36 -19.17 6.07
N LYS A 114 2.02 -17.88 5.94
CA LYS A 114 0.99 -17.37 5.02
C LYS A 114 1.59 -16.39 4.03
N TYR A 115 2.45 -16.90 3.16
CA TYR A 115 3.18 -16.06 2.22
C TYR A 115 2.23 -15.36 1.24
N PRO A 116 2.37 -14.02 1.06
CA PRO A 116 1.70 -13.31 -0.01
C PRO A 116 2.10 -13.83 -1.39
N LEU A 117 1.27 -13.55 -2.41
CA LEU A 117 1.51 -14.03 -3.78
C LEU A 117 2.88 -13.60 -4.33
N ALA A 118 3.36 -12.39 -4.01
CA ALA A 118 4.68 -11.92 -4.42
C ALA A 118 5.80 -12.82 -3.89
N VAL A 119 5.67 -13.32 -2.66
CA VAL A 119 6.63 -14.24 -2.02
C VAL A 119 6.54 -15.62 -2.63
N GLN A 120 5.32 -16.13 -2.84
CA GLN A 120 5.14 -17.44 -3.48
C GLN A 120 5.64 -17.45 -4.93
N LEU A 121 5.46 -16.36 -5.68
CA LEU A 121 5.94 -16.26 -7.06
C LEU A 121 7.47 -16.23 -7.12
N ALA A 122 8.12 -15.54 -6.19
CA ALA A 122 9.59 -15.50 -6.13
C ALA A 122 10.19 -16.86 -5.76
N ASP A 123 9.52 -17.64 -4.93
CA ASP A 123 9.97 -18.97 -4.49
C ASP A 123 9.42 -20.12 -5.35
N ILE A 124 8.70 -19.81 -6.44
CA ILE A 124 7.93 -20.81 -7.19
C ILE A 124 8.82 -21.91 -7.80
N ASP A 125 10.05 -21.60 -8.22
CA ASP A 125 10.96 -22.59 -8.81
C ASP A 125 11.38 -23.65 -7.77
N ASN A 126 11.66 -23.21 -6.54
CA ASN A 126 11.96 -24.11 -5.42
C ASN A 126 10.73 -24.95 -5.06
N LEU A 127 9.54 -24.34 -4.96
CA LEU A 127 8.30 -25.04 -4.66
C LEU A 127 7.99 -26.13 -5.69
N LEU A 128 8.19 -25.83 -6.98
CA LEU A 128 8.03 -26.78 -8.07
C LEU A 128 9.02 -27.94 -7.95
N SER A 129 10.29 -27.67 -7.64
CA SER A 129 11.31 -28.73 -7.47
C SER A 129 10.99 -29.72 -6.35
N ILE A 130 10.32 -29.26 -5.29
CA ILE A 130 10.00 -30.07 -4.10
C ILE A 130 8.69 -30.84 -4.29
N HIS A 131 7.68 -30.24 -4.90
CA HIS A 131 6.31 -30.77 -4.93
C HIS A 131 5.92 -31.41 -6.26
N ILE A 132 6.62 -31.08 -7.36
CA ILE A 132 6.30 -31.58 -8.68
C ILE A 132 7.58 -32.14 -9.31
N THR A 133 7.61 -33.45 -9.52
CA THR A 133 8.65 -34.10 -10.34
C THR A 133 8.40 -33.75 -11.80
N VAL A 134 8.80 -32.55 -12.22
CA VAL A 134 8.78 -32.13 -13.62
C VAL A 134 10.09 -32.59 -14.24
N ASP A 135 10.03 -33.66 -15.06
CA ASP A 135 11.21 -34.27 -15.69
C ASP A 135 11.93 -33.35 -16.69
N SER A 136 11.27 -32.29 -17.16
CA SER A 136 11.84 -31.37 -18.15
C SER A 136 11.97 -29.93 -17.62
N VAL A 137 13.20 -29.41 -17.70
CA VAL A 137 13.53 -28.00 -17.39
C VAL A 137 12.65 -27.03 -18.21
N THR A 138 12.29 -27.41 -19.43
CA THR A 138 11.42 -26.63 -20.33
C THR A 138 10.01 -26.47 -19.77
N THR A 139 9.40 -27.54 -19.26
CA THR A 139 8.06 -27.47 -18.65
C THR A 139 8.08 -26.66 -17.37
N ARG A 140 9.13 -26.81 -16.54
CA ARG A 140 9.28 -26.01 -15.31
C ARG A 140 9.32 -24.51 -15.62
N ASN A 141 10.17 -24.09 -16.56
CA ASN A 141 10.25 -22.70 -17.00
C ASN A 141 8.92 -22.20 -17.57
N GLY A 142 8.19 -23.05 -18.30
CA GLY A 142 6.85 -22.73 -18.81
C GLY A 142 5.86 -22.41 -17.69
N ILE A 143 5.86 -23.16 -16.59
CA ILE A 143 5.00 -22.91 -15.42
C ILE A 143 5.37 -21.57 -14.76
N VAL A 144 6.66 -21.30 -14.56
CA VAL A 144 7.12 -20.03 -13.96
C VAL A 144 6.70 -18.82 -14.80
N MET A 145 6.85 -18.91 -16.13
CA MET A 145 6.41 -17.87 -17.05
C MET A 145 4.89 -17.67 -17.03
N ALA A 146 4.11 -18.76 -17.01
CA ALA A 146 2.65 -18.70 -16.93
C ALA A 146 2.19 -18.08 -15.59
N ALA A 147 2.80 -18.46 -14.47
CA ALA A 147 2.53 -17.87 -13.16
C ALA A 147 2.84 -16.38 -13.12
N SER A 148 3.96 -15.97 -13.73
CA SER A 148 4.34 -14.55 -13.85
C SER A 148 3.32 -13.75 -14.65
N LEU A 149 2.81 -14.30 -15.77
CA LEU A 149 1.74 -13.67 -16.55
C LEU A 149 0.45 -13.51 -15.73
N LEU A 150 0.05 -14.56 -15.01
CA LEU A 150 -1.13 -14.52 -14.13
C LEU A 150 -0.97 -13.50 -13.00
N PHE A 151 0.23 -13.33 -12.46
CA PHE A 151 0.51 -12.34 -11.41
C PHE A 151 0.43 -10.89 -11.91
N ILE A 152 0.77 -10.65 -13.18
CA ILE A 152 0.72 -9.32 -13.80
C ILE A 152 -0.71 -8.93 -14.20
N LEU A 153 -1.57 -9.90 -14.55
CA LEU A 153 -2.93 -9.66 -15.05
C LEU A 153 -3.79 -8.72 -14.19
N PRO A 154 -3.88 -8.87 -12.84
CA PRO A 154 -4.68 -7.99 -12.01
C PRO A 154 -4.21 -6.54 -12.05
N MET A 155 -2.89 -6.34 -12.07
CA MET A 155 -2.27 -5.01 -12.13
C MET A 155 -2.49 -4.37 -13.50
N LEU A 156 -2.42 -5.15 -14.58
CA LEU A 156 -2.76 -4.70 -15.93
C LEU A 156 -4.24 -4.30 -16.02
N ALA A 157 -5.15 -5.12 -15.49
CA ALA A 157 -6.58 -4.82 -15.46
C ALA A 157 -6.87 -3.53 -14.68
N MET A 158 -6.25 -3.37 -13.51
CA MET A 158 -6.34 -2.14 -12.73
C MET A 158 -5.85 -0.92 -13.53
N TYR A 159 -4.71 -1.03 -14.19
CA TYR A 159 -4.18 0.04 -15.04
C TYR A 159 -5.15 0.42 -16.17
N LEU A 160 -5.72 -0.56 -16.87
CA LEU A 160 -6.68 -0.32 -17.95
C LEU A 160 -7.96 0.40 -17.49
N ILE A 161 -8.37 0.18 -16.24
CA ILE A 161 -9.51 0.88 -15.61
C ILE A 161 -9.11 2.29 -15.20
N LEU A 162 -7.94 2.46 -14.59
CA LEU A 162 -7.48 3.73 -14.01
C LEU A 162 -6.94 4.71 -15.05
N GLN A 163 -6.40 4.26 -16.19
CA GLN A 163 -5.83 5.12 -17.24
C GLN A 163 -6.83 6.21 -17.70
N LYS A 164 -8.12 5.88 -17.82
CA LYS A 164 -9.16 6.84 -18.22
C LYS A 164 -9.41 7.90 -17.14
N LYS A 165 -9.29 7.54 -15.87
CA LYS A 165 -9.41 8.50 -14.75
C LYS A 165 -8.19 9.38 -14.66
N PHE A 166 -7.01 8.82 -14.87
CA PHE A 166 -5.75 9.55 -14.85
C PHE A 166 -5.70 10.67 -15.91
N VAL A 167 -6.11 10.36 -17.16
CA VAL A 167 -6.21 11.36 -18.24
C VAL A 167 -7.20 12.48 -17.85
N LYS A 168 -8.41 12.12 -17.40
CA LYS A 168 -9.43 13.09 -16.98
C LYS A 168 -8.98 13.99 -15.82
N SER A 169 -8.23 13.44 -14.87
CA SER A 169 -7.70 14.18 -13.71
C SER A 169 -6.63 15.20 -14.10
N ILE A 170 -5.86 14.94 -15.16
CA ILE A 170 -4.91 15.92 -15.72
C ILE A 170 -5.65 17.03 -16.44
N ASP A 171 -6.66 16.67 -17.25
CA ASP A 171 -7.44 17.65 -18.01
C ASP A 171 -8.17 18.64 -17.09
N SER A 172 -8.73 18.18 -15.96
CA SER A 172 -9.42 19.07 -15.00
C SER A 172 -8.53 20.13 -14.33
N VAL A 173 -7.21 19.93 -14.33
CA VAL A 173 -6.25 20.90 -13.76
C VAL A 173 -5.82 21.94 -14.81
N GLY A 174 -5.99 21.63 -16.10
CA GLY A 174 -5.62 22.51 -17.22
C GLY A 174 -6.71 23.49 -17.68
N ILE A 175 -7.94 23.43 -17.17
CA ILE A 175 -9.04 24.34 -17.56
C ILE A 175 -9.08 25.58 -16.66
N VAL A 176 -7.92 26.20 -16.48
CA VAL A 176 -7.79 27.61 -16.10
C VAL A 176 -6.66 28.18 -16.96
N GLY A 177 -7.00 28.43 -18.22
CA GLY A 177 -6.16 28.98 -19.28
C GLY A 177 -7.00 29.28 -20.50
#